data_AF-A0A5R8KI86-F1
#
_entry.id   AF-A0A5R8KI86-F1
#
_cell.length_a   1.000
_cell.length_b   1.000
_cell.length_c   1.000
_cell.angle_alpha   90.00
_cell.angle_beta   90.00
_cell.angle_gamma   90.00
#
_symmetry.space_group_name_H-M   'P 1'
#
loop_
_entity.id
_entity.type
_entity.pdbx_description
1 polymer ?
#
loop_
_entity_poly.entity_id
_entity_poly.type
_entity_poly.pdbx_seq_one_letter_code
_entity_poly.pdbx_strand_id
1 'polypeptide(L)'
;MNLGLFALTLIAVAAAFHFKSVSDDLRSKLDEHEQTKAQLEALREEFDYFKVKRRAGIIGQKFPVLELVDGSKLHQAEVKSINAATINVMHEVGVSRLKLCDLKDEFLKWEAVWSKSEAEKELQLLTQRDELAAKIFAEESAKIQREQVQTTLTSHSQNQSADRDRKISALTAQMGQIDAKLYQLRIAYNKRQSSVGREVSRPLVSSGCATSTVTTRNKINASGPVLTRLSLEIGNLESYRQKLLAQQEALRTQLE
;
A
#
# COMPACT_ATOMS: atom_id res chain seq x y z
N MET A 1 -82.44 -6.33 -24.21
CA MET A 1 -81.03 -6.79 -24.14
C MET A 1 -80.20 -5.90 -25.04
N ASN A 2 -79.14 -5.27 -24.51
CA ASN A 2 -78.43 -4.18 -25.17
C ASN A 2 -77.28 -4.73 -26.05
N LEU A 3 -77.65 -5.31 -27.21
CA LEU A 3 -76.72 -5.91 -28.18
C LEU A 3 -75.66 -4.93 -28.69
N GLY A 4 -76.00 -3.65 -28.82
CA GLY A 4 -75.05 -2.60 -29.23
C GLY A 4 -73.92 -2.36 -28.22
N LEU A 5 -74.20 -2.50 -26.92
CA LEU A 5 -73.20 -2.32 -25.87
C LEU A 5 -72.19 -3.49 -25.83
N PHE A 6 -72.68 -4.71 -26.09
CA PHE A 6 -71.86 -5.92 -26.17
C PHE A 6 -70.94 -5.95 -27.40
N ALA A 7 -71.41 -5.46 -28.55
CA ALA A 7 -70.57 -5.36 -29.74
C ALA A 7 -69.46 -4.31 -29.56
N LEU A 8 -69.78 -3.17 -28.94
CA LEU A 8 -68.79 -2.12 -28.63
C LEU A 8 -67.71 -2.60 -27.66
N THR A 9 -68.07 -3.36 -26.63
CA THR A 9 -67.09 -3.92 -25.69
C THR A 9 -66.21 -4.99 -26.34
N LEU A 10 -66.76 -5.84 -27.20
CA LEU A 10 -65.98 -6.83 -27.96
C LEU A 10 -64.96 -6.17 -28.91
N ILE A 11 -65.36 -5.11 -29.62
CA ILE A 11 -64.46 -4.36 -30.50
C ILE A 11 -63.36 -3.66 -29.69
N ALA A 12 -63.71 -3.06 -28.55
CA ALA A 12 -62.74 -2.41 -27.66
C ALA A 12 -61.70 -3.39 -27.09
N VAL A 13 -62.13 -4.60 -26.71
CA VAL A 13 -61.24 -5.65 -26.20
C VAL A 13 -60.33 -6.19 -27.30
N ALA A 14 -60.86 -6.46 -28.50
CA ALA A 14 -60.06 -6.91 -29.64
C ALA A 14 -59.00 -5.86 -30.06
N ALA A 15 -59.38 -4.58 -30.07
CA ALA A 15 -58.46 -3.47 -30.33
C ALA A 15 -57.35 -3.37 -29.26
N ALA A 16 -57.70 -3.56 -27.98
CA ALA A 16 -56.73 -3.54 -26.89
C ALA A 16 -55.73 -4.71 -26.97
N PHE A 17 -56.19 -5.91 -27.35
CA PHE A 17 -55.31 -7.06 -27.59
C PHE A 17 -54.37 -6.84 -28.78
N HIS A 18 -54.88 -6.30 -29.88
CA HIS A 18 -54.04 -5.96 -31.04
C HIS A 18 -52.99 -4.90 -30.70
N PHE A 19 -53.39 -3.84 -29.98
CA PHE A 19 -52.45 -2.79 -29.57
C PHE A 19 -51.36 -3.34 -28.64
N LYS A 20 -51.71 -4.21 -27.70
CA LYS A 20 -50.74 -4.86 -26.82
C LYS A 20 -49.77 -5.75 -27.60
N SER A 21 -50.27 -6.58 -28.51
CA SER A 21 -49.41 -7.42 -29.36
C SER A 21 -48.44 -6.60 -30.21
N VAL A 22 -48.90 -5.49 -30.78
CA VAL A 22 -48.04 -4.58 -31.57
C VAL A 22 -47.03 -3.88 -30.67
N SER A 23 -47.42 -3.45 -29.47
CA SER A 23 -46.52 -2.85 -28.48
C SER A 23 -45.44 -3.82 -28.02
N ASP A 24 -45.78 -5.09 -27.80
CA ASP A 24 -44.83 -6.12 -27.36
C ASP A 24 -43.85 -6.46 -28.50
N ASP A 25 -44.30 -6.54 -29.75
CA ASP A 25 -43.45 -6.74 -30.94
C ASP A 25 -42.49 -5.56 -31.17
N LEU A 26 -42.97 -4.32 -31.01
CA LEU A 26 -42.15 -3.11 -31.08
C LEU A 26 -41.08 -3.09 -30.00
N ARG A 27 -41.42 -3.53 -28.79
CA ARG A 27 -40.47 -3.57 -27.67
C ARG A 27 -39.41 -4.64 -27.88
N SER A 28 -39.80 -5.83 -28.35
CA SER A 28 -38.86 -6.89 -28.72
C SER A 28 -37.87 -6.43 -29.80
N LYS A 29 -38.36 -5.74 -30.83
CA LYS A 29 -37.49 -5.20 -31.90
C LYS A 29 -36.58 -4.07 -31.41
N LEU A 30 -37.04 -3.27 -30.44
CA LEU A 30 -36.21 -2.25 -29.82
C LEU A 30 -35.05 -2.89 -29.05
N ASP A 31 -35.32 -3.92 -28.26
CA ASP A 31 -34.31 -4.65 -27.50
C ASP A 31 -33.30 -5.35 -28.43
N GLU A 32 -33.77 -5.97 -29.53
CA GLU A 32 -32.89 -6.53 -30.57
C GLU A 32 -32.01 -5.47 -31.25
N HIS A 33 -32.56 -4.28 -31.52
CA HIS A 33 -31.81 -3.17 -32.09
C HIS A 33 -30.75 -2.63 -31.11
N GLU A 34 -31.06 -2.53 -29.82
CA GLU A 34 -30.07 -2.13 -28.82
C GLU A 34 -28.95 -3.18 -28.68
N GLN A 35 -29.30 -4.47 -28.72
CA GLN A 35 -28.31 -5.55 -28.65
C GLN A 35 -27.39 -5.57 -29.87
N THR A 36 -27.94 -5.41 -31.07
CA THR A 36 -27.14 -5.33 -32.32
C THR A 36 -26.27 -4.09 -32.36
N LYS A 37 -26.74 -2.95 -31.84
CA LYS A 37 -25.92 -1.74 -31.69
C LYS A 37 -24.72 -1.98 -30.76
N ALA A 38 -24.94 -2.63 -29.61
CA ALA A 38 -23.87 -2.96 -28.67
C ALA A 38 -22.84 -3.93 -29.31
N GLN A 39 -23.30 -4.90 -30.10
CA GLN A 39 -22.41 -5.81 -30.84
C GLN A 39 -21.58 -5.07 -31.89
N LEU A 40 -22.17 -4.12 -32.62
CA LEU A 40 -21.45 -3.28 -33.58
C LEU A 40 -20.40 -2.39 -32.92
N GLU A 41 -20.70 -1.84 -31.74
CA GLU A 41 -19.73 -1.06 -30.96
C GLU A 41 -18.56 -1.93 -30.50
N ALA A 42 -18.83 -3.13 -29.97
CA ALA A 42 -17.77 -4.08 -29.56
C ALA A 42 -16.89 -4.51 -30.76
N LEU A 43 -17.48 -4.85 -31.90
CA LEU A 43 -16.75 -5.18 -33.13
C LEU A 43 -15.90 -4.00 -33.63
N ARG A 44 -16.42 -2.77 -33.49
CA ARG A 44 -15.68 -1.56 -33.85
C ARG A 44 -14.46 -1.38 -32.95
N GLU A 45 -14.60 -1.59 -31.65
CA GLU A 45 -13.48 -1.52 -30.70
C GLU A 45 -12.42 -2.59 -30.99
N GLU A 46 -12.82 -3.84 -31.26
CA GLU A 46 -11.89 -4.90 -31.65
C GLU A 46 -11.16 -4.58 -32.96
N PHE A 47 -11.88 -4.02 -33.94
CA PHE A 47 -11.29 -3.63 -35.21
C PHE A 47 -10.32 -2.46 -35.06
N ASP A 48 -10.65 -1.48 -34.22
CA ASP A 48 -9.75 -0.36 -33.93
C ASP A 48 -8.51 -0.82 -33.14
N TYR A 49 -8.68 -1.73 -32.17
CA TYR A 49 -7.57 -2.39 -31.49
C TYR A 49 -6.66 -3.15 -32.47
N PHE A 50 -7.24 -3.91 -33.40
CA PHE A 50 -6.49 -4.64 -34.43
C PHE A 50 -5.72 -3.68 -35.35
N LYS A 51 -6.34 -2.56 -35.78
CA LYS A 51 -5.65 -1.53 -36.56
C LYS A 51 -4.45 -0.96 -35.81
N VAL A 52 -4.62 -0.60 -34.53
CA VAL A 52 -3.53 -0.05 -33.71
C VAL A 52 -2.40 -1.06 -33.58
N LYS A 53 -2.71 -2.33 -33.28
CA LYS A 53 -1.72 -3.40 -33.14
C LYS A 53 -0.95 -3.69 -34.43
N ARG A 54 -1.64 -3.75 -35.58
CA ARG A 54 -0.96 -3.89 -36.88
C ARG A 54 -0.12 -2.68 -37.25
N ARG A 55 -0.61 -1.46 -36.98
CA ARG A 55 0.14 -0.22 -37.23
C ARG A 55 1.43 -0.16 -36.40
N ALA A 56 1.37 -0.52 -35.13
CA ALA A 56 2.54 -0.59 -34.27
C ALA A 56 3.61 -1.58 -34.78
N GLY A 57 3.19 -2.72 -35.34
CA GLY A 57 4.12 -3.73 -35.89
C GLY A 57 4.83 -3.33 -37.19
N ILE A 58 4.37 -2.27 -37.87
CA ILE A 58 4.96 -1.76 -39.12
C ILE A 58 5.92 -0.61 -38.83
N ILE A 59 5.76 0.11 -37.71
CA ILE A 59 6.70 1.15 -37.29
C ILE A 59 8.08 0.53 -37.03
N GLY A 60 9.12 1.11 -37.62
CA GLY A 60 10.50 0.61 -37.58
C GLY A 60 10.83 -0.45 -38.64
N GLN A 61 9.84 -0.91 -39.43
CA GLN A 61 10.13 -1.81 -40.56
C GLN A 61 10.82 -1.04 -41.68
N LYS A 62 11.85 -1.68 -42.25
CA LYS A 62 12.61 -1.19 -43.39
C LYS A 62 12.19 -1.91 -44.66
N PHE A 63 11.80 -1.14 -45.66
CA PHE A 63 11.50 -1.59 -47.00
C PHE A 63 12.71 -1.28 -47.89
N PRO A 64 13.28 -2.28 -48.58
CA PRO A 64 14.46 -2.06 -49.42
C PRO A 64 14.17 -1.10 -50.57
N VAL A 65 12.98 -1.21 -51.18
CA VAL A 65 12.47 -0.31 -52.21
C VAL A 65 10.97 -0.15 -52.04
N LEU A 66 10.49 1.09 -52.03
CA LEU A 66 9.07 1.42 -52.03
C LEU A 66 8.75 2.29 -53.25
N GLU A 67 7.92 1.79 -54.15
CA GLU A 67 7.55 2.47 -55.40
C GLU A 67 6.28 3.29 -55.19
N LEU A 68 6.34 4.54 -55.63
CA LEU A 68 5.26 5.51 -55.55
C LEU A 68 4.45 5.56 -56.86
N VAL A 69 3.23 6.09 -56.80
CA VAL A 69 2.33 6.18 -57.96
C VAL A 69 2.91 7.03 -59.11
N ASP A 70 3.74 8.02 -58.80
CA ASP A 70 4.45 8.86 -59.78
C ASP A 70 5.66 8.14 -60.43
N GLY A 71 5.92 6.88 -60.07
CA GLY A 71 7.06 6.09 -60.53
C GLY A 71 8.36 6.31 -59.73
N SER A 72 8.33 7.21 -58.73
CA SER A 72 9.47 7.45 -57.85
C SER A 72 9.73 6.23 -56.95
N LYS A 73 11.00 5.95 -56.65
CA LYS A 73 11.41 4.83 -55.79
C LYS A 73 12.13 5.35 -54.55
N LEU A 74 11.60 4.99 -53.39
CA LEU A 74 12.22 5.28 -52.09
C LEU A 74 13.05 4.06 -51.67
N HIS A 75 14.37 4.24 -51.66
CA HIS A 75 15.31 3.21 -51.22
C HIS A 75 15.50 3.28 -49.70
N GLN A 76 15.58 2.10 -49.06
CA GLN A 76 15.75 1.97 -47.61
C GLN A 76 14.70 2.74 -46.79
N ALA A 77 13.44 2.66 -47.23
CA ALA A 77 12.30 3.31 -46.61
C ALA A 77 11.97 2.68 -45.24
N GLU A 78 12.16 3.42 -44.15
CA GLU A 78 11.77 3.02 -42.80
C GLU A 78 10.52 3.76 -42.34
N VAL A 79 9.48 3.03 -41.91
CA VAL A 79 8.26 3.67 -41.39
C VAL A 79 8.52 4.22 -39.99
N LYS A 80 8.42 5.54 -39.81
CA LYS A 80 8.64 6.19 -38.50
C LYS A 80 7.35 6.43 -37.73
N SER A 81 6.26 6.68 -38.41
CA SER A 81 4.96 6.84 -37.76
C SER A 81 3.81 6.56 -38.71
N ILE A 82 2.67 6.20 -38.14
CA ILE A 82 1.46 5.89 -38.89
C ILE A 82 0.30 6.66 -38.27
N ASN A 83 -0.40 7.42 -39.10
CA ASN A 83 -1.66 8.09 -38.78
C ASN A 83 -2.84 7.31 -39.39
N ALA A 84 -4.07 7.74 -39.13
CA ALA A 84 -5.28 7.10 -39.61
C ALA A 84 -5.35 6.99 -41.14
N ALA A 85 -4.77 7.96 -41.86
CA ALA A 85 -4.83 8.07 -43.32
C ALA A 85 -3.47 8.05 -44.02
N THR A 86 -2.37 8.22 -43.30
CA THR A 86 -1.02 8.40 -43.89
C THR A 86 0.05 7.68 -43.06
N ILE A 87 1.18 7.38 -43.69
CA ILE A 87 2.39 6.89 -43.05
C ILE A 87 3.52 7.89 -43.30
N ASN A 88 4.38 8.11 -42.31
CA ASN A 88 5.62 8.87 -42.50
C ASN A 88 6.78 7.88 -42.62
N VAL A 89 7.54 8.05 -43.69
CA VAL A 89 8.65 7.17 -44.08
C VAL A 89 9.93 7.98 -44.12
N MET A 90 10.98 7.48 -43.48
CA MET A 90 12.33 8.01 -43.56
C MET A 90 13.14 7.18 -44.56
N HIS A 91 13.82 7.83 -45.49
CA HIS A 91 14.68 7.21 -46.49
C HIS A 91 15.96 8.02 -46.67
N GLU A 92 16.89 7.54 -47.48
CA GLU A 92 18.22 8.16 -47.67
C GLU A 92 18.15 9.63 -48.09
N VAL A 93 17.12 10.00 -48.87
CA VAL A 93 16.97 11.36 -49.41
C VAL A 93 16.15 12.24 -48.46
N GLY A 94 15.51 11.70 -47.42
CA GLY A 94 14.77 12.50 -46.43
C GLY A 94 13.52 11.83 -45.88
N VAL A 95 12.56 12.64 -45.43
CA VAL A 95 11.27 12.15 -44.91
C VAL A 95 10.17 12.40 -45.94
N SER A 96 9.31 11.41 -46.15
CA SER A 96 8.16 11.51 -47.04
C SER A 96 6.89 11.04 -46.33
N ARG A 97 5.81 11.80 -46.51
CA ARG A 97 4.47 11.38 -46.09
C ARG A 97 3.77 10.66 -47.22
N LEU A 98 3.35 9.44 -46.98
CA LEU A 98 2.70 8.60 -47.96
C LEU A 98 1.25 8.31 -47.55
N LYS A 99 0.35 8.30 -48.52
CA LYS A 99 -1.02 7.80 -48.37
C LYS A 99 -1.18 6.58 -49.26
N LEU A 100 -1.96 5.62 -48.77
CA LEU A 100 -2.34 4.49 -49.60
C LEU A 100 -3.35 4.98 -50.63
N CYS A 101 -3.07 4.75 -51.92
CA CYS A 101 -4.03 5.05 -52.96
C CYS A 101 -5.07 3.93 -53.04
N ASP A 102 -6.34 4.33 -53.04
CA ASP A 102 -7.44 3.48 -53.49
C ASP A 102 -7.38 3.37 -55.02
N LEU A 103 -6.40 2.63 -55.53
CA LEU A 103 -6.41 2.23 -56.92
C LEU A 103 -7.36 1.04 -57.07
N LYS A 104 -8.21 1.11 -58.11
CA LYS A 104 -9.14 0.05 -58.50
C LYS A 104 -8.44 -1.22 -58.99
N ASP A 105 -7.12 -1.18 -59.14
CA ASP A 105 -6.29 -2.24 -59.70
C ASP A 105 -5.50 -2.96 -58.59
N GLU A 106 -5.18 -4.23 -58.84
CA GLU A 106 -4.73 -5.29 -57.92
C GLU A 106 -3.42 -5.03 -57.11
N PHE A 107 -2.84 -3.82 -57.16
CA PHE A 107 -1.59 -3.49 -56.49
C PHE A 107 -1.74 -2.31 -55.53
N LEU A 108 -1.37 -2.53 -54.26
CA LEU A 108 -1.22 -1.48 -53.23
C LEU A 108 -0.13 -0.49 -53.69
N LYS A 109 -0.51 0.72 -54.11
CA LYS A 109 0.43 1.81 -54.40
C LYS A 109 0.33 2.93 -53.39
N TRP A 110 1.45 3.64 -53.21
CA TRP A 110 1.58 4.75 -52.28
C TRP A 110 1.76 6.06 -53.02
N GLU A 111 1.10 7.12 -52.55
CA GLU A 111 1.24 8.48 -53.08
C GLU A 111 1.86 9.39 -52.04
N ALA A 112 2.85 10.18 -52.45
CA ALA A 112 3.41 11.22 -51.61
C ALA A 112 2.40 12.36 -51.47
N VAL A 113 1.93 12.60 -50.26
CA VAL A 113 0.89 13.61 -49.99
C VAL A 113 1.49 14.99 -49.84
N TRP A 114 2.74 15.09 -49.39
CA TRP A 114 3.39 16.36 -49.04
C TRP A 114 4.83 16.46 -49.50
N SER A 115 5.29 17.71 -49.56
CA SER A 115 6.68 18.06 -49.80
C SER A 115 7.58 17.57 -48.66
N LYS A 116 8.84 17.24 -48.97
CA LYS A 116 9.85 16.78 -48.00
C LYS A 116 9.95 17.68 -46.76
N SER A 117 9.85 19.01 -46.95
CA SER A 117 9.96 20.01 -45.88
C SER A 117 8.84 19.91 -44.84
N GLU A 118 7.62 19.59 -45.26
CA GLU A 118 6.46 19.50 -44.36
C GLU A 118 6.46 18.18 -43.58
N ALA A 119 6.89 17.09 -44.23
CA ALA A 119 7.06 15.80 -43.59
C ALA A 119 8.15 15.83 -42.49
N GLU A 120 9.25 16.56 -42.71
CA GLU A 120 10.31 16.76 -41.72
C GLU A 120 9.81 17.53 -40.48
N LYS A 121 9.00 18.58 -40.67
CA LYS A 121 8.42 19.35 -39.55
C LYS A 121 7.52 18.49 -38.67
N GLU A 122 6.67 17.66 -39.26
CA GLU A 122 5.79 16.81 -38.45
C GLU A 122 6.56 15.68 -37.76
N LEU A 123 7.60 15.13 -38.38
CA LEU A 123 8.48 14.18 -37.70
C LEU A 123 9.17 14.84 -36.50
N GLN A 124 9.65 16.08 -36.63
CA GLN A 124 10.24 16.82 -35.52
C GLN A 124 9.25 17.02 -34.37
N LEU A 125 8.00 17.37 -34.67
CA LEU A 125 6.95 17.50 -33.65
C LEU A 125 6.66 16.17 -32.95
N LEU A 126 6.63 15.06 -33.70
CA LEU A 126 6.47 13.73 -33.12
C LEU A 126 7.64 13.34 -32.23
N THR A 127 8.88 13.58 -32.66
CA THR A 127 10.07 13.31 -31.82
C THR A 127 10.07 14.15 -30.55
N GLN A 128 9.71 15.44 -30.63
CA GLN A 128 9.60 16.30 -29.44
C GLN A 128 8.51 15.80 -28.48
N ARG A 129 7.37 15.34 -29.01
CA ARG A 129 6.30 14.76 -28.20
C ARG A 129 6.78 13.52 -27.47
N ASP A 130 7.50 12.63 -28.14
CA ASP A 130 8.00 11.39 -27.56
C ASP A 130 9.11 11.65 -26.53
N GLU A 131 9.98 12.65 -26.77
CA GLU A 131 10.95 13.12 -25.78
C GLU A 131 10.29 13.72 -24.52
N LEU A 132 9.23 14.50 -24.69
CA LEU A 132 8.44 15.04 -23.58
C LEU A 132 7.75 13.93 -22.80
N ALA A 133 7.16 12.95 -23.49
CA ALA A 133 6.54 11.78 -22.85
C ALA A 133 7.56 10.98 -22.03
N ALA A 134 8.77 10.77 -22.57
CA ALA A 134 9.86 10.11 -21.85
C ALA A 134 10.31 10.89 -20.61
N LYS A 135 10.37 12.23 -20.68
CA LYS A 135 10.69 13.09 -19.52
C LYS A 135 9.61 13.02 -18.45
N ILE A 136 8.34 13.09 -18.83
CA ILE A 136 7.20 12.97 -17.89
C ILE A 136 7.25 11.61 -17.18
N PHE A 137 7.47 10.53 -17.92
CA PHE A 137 7.58 9.19 -17.34
C PHE A 137 8.76 9.06 -16.38
N ALA A 138 9.93 9.61 -16.75
CA ALA A 138 11.09 9.63 -15.88
C ALA A 138 10.81 10.42 -14.58
N GLU A 139 10.14 11.55 -14.66
CA GLU A 139 9.78 12.38 -13.51
C GLU A 139 8.75 11.68 -12.59
N GLU A 140 7.72 11.05 -13.15
CA GLU A 140 6.75 10.24 -12.37
C GLU A 140 7.43 9.07 -11.66
N SER A 141 8.31 8.34 -12.36
CA SER A 141 9.05 7.23 -11.76
C SER A 141 9.97 7.69 -10.62
N ALA A 142 10.62 8.85 -10.77
CA ALA A 142 11.45 9.46 -9.73
C ALA A 142 10.61 9.91 -8.53
N LYS A 143 9.40 10.42 -8.76
CA LYS A 143 8.46 10.79 -7.69
C LYS A 143 8.04 9.55 -6.88
N ILE A 144 7.67 8.46 -7.54
CA ILE A 144 7.28 7.20 -6.89
C ILE A 144 8.43 6.66 -6.01
N GLN A 145 9.67 6.72 -6.50
CA GLN A 145 10.85 6.30 -5.72
C GLN A 145 11.05 7.17 -4.46
N ARG A 146 10.86 8.50 -4.56
CA ARG A 146 10.96 9.40 -3.39
C ARG A 146 9.89 9.08 -2.35
N GLU A 147 8.66 8.82 -2.77
CA GLU A 147 7.56 8.44 -1.86
C GLU A 147 7.83 7.09 -1.17
N GLN A 148 8.43 6.12 -1.87
CA GLN A 148 8.86 4.84 -1.28
C GLN A 148 9.99 4.98 -0.26
N VAL A 149 10.99 5.83 -0.54
CA VAL A 149 12.07 6.11 0.42
C VAL A 149 11.52 6.80 1.67
N GLN A 150 10.59 7.75 1.50
CA GLN A 150 10.00 8.48 2.62
C GLN A 150 9.11 7.59 3.51
N THR A 151 8.35 6.67 2.92
CA THR A 151 7.56 5.66 3.67
C THR A 151 8.45 4.63 4.39
N THR A 152 9.60 4.29 3.82
CA THR A 152 10.58 3.40 4.47
C THR A 152 11.26 4.09 5.67
N LEU A 153 11.61 5.37 5.54
CA LEU A 153 12.22 6.15 6.63
C LEU A 153 11.25 6.38 7.80
N THR A 154 9.98 6.70 7.52
CA THR A 154 8.98 6.91 8.57
C THR A 154 8.64 5.63 9.32
N SER A 155 8.50 4.49 8.62
CA SER A 155 8.26 3.20 9.25
C SER A 155 9.44 2.72 10.10
N HIS A 156 10.69 2.96 9.67
CA HIS A 156 11.87 2.63 10.47
C HIS A 156 11.95 3.44 11.77
N SER A 157 11.68 4.76 11.68
CA SER A 157 11.66 5.65 12.85
C SER A 157 10.55 5.27 13.84
N GLN A 158 9.35 4.97 13.35
CA GLN A 158 8.22 4.52 14.19
C GLN A 158 8.51 3.20 14.91
N ASN A 159 9.15 2.24 14.22
CA ASN A 159 9.51 0.95 14.81
C ASN A 159 10.57 1.07 15.90
N GLN A 160 11.57 1.95 15.72
CA GLN A 160 12.57 2.21 16.75
C GLN A 160 11.96 2.88 17.99
N SER A 161 11.05 3.84 17.80
CA SER A 161 10.32 4.49 18.90
C SER A 161 9.45 3.48 19.67
N ALA A 162 8.70 2.63 18.97
CA ALA A 162 7.84 1.62 19.59
C ALA A 162 8.63 0.54 20.37
N ASP A 163 9.79 0.10 19.86
CA ASP A 163 10.65 -0.86 20.56
C ASP A 163 11.28 -0.26 21.83
N ARG A 164 11.68 1.02 21.76
CA ARG A 164 12.17 1.77 22.93
C ARG A 164 11.11 1.88 24.01
N ASP A 165 9.88 2.26 23.64
CA ASP A 165 8.79 2.44 24.61
C ASP A 165 8.41 1.10 25.28
N ARG A 166 8.49 -0.03 24.55
CA ARG A 166 8.34 -1.37 25.13
C ARG A 166 9.44 -1.69 26.15
N LYS A 167 10.71 -1.37 25.85
CA LYS A 167 11.84 -1.58 26.77
C LYS A 167 11.71 -0.72 28.04
N ILE A 168 11.31 0.54 27.90
CA ILE A 168 11.05 1.45 29.04
C ILE A 168 9.92 0.90 29.92
N SER A 169 8.84 0.40 29.31
CA SER A 169 7.72 -0.20 30.04
C SER A 169 8.14 -1.46 30.81
N ALA A 170 8.91 -2.35 30.18
CA ALA A 170 9.45 -3.55 30.83
C ALA A 170 10.36 -3.22 32.02
N LEU A 171 11.27 -2.25 31.88
CA LEU A 171 12.12 -1.79 32.98
C LEU A 171 11.28 -1.20 34.13
N THR A 172 10.24 -0.42 33.81
CA THR A 172 9.32 0.14 34.81
C THR A 172 8.60 -0.95 35.61
N ALA A 173 8.12 -1.99 34.93
CA ALA A 173 7.49 -3.13 35.58
C ALA A 173 8.46 -3.89 36.51
N GLN A 174 9.70 -4.11 36.08
CA GLN A 174 10.74 -4.74 36.90
C GLN A 174 11.07 -3.91 38.15
N MET A 175 11.16 -2.59 38.02
CA MET A 175 11.36 -1.71 39.17
C MET A 175 10.18 -1.76 40.15
N GLY A 176 8.94 -1.81 39.65
CA GLY A 176 7.75 -1.98 40.50
C GLY A 176 7.78 -3.28 41.31
N GLN A 177 8.27 -4.38 40.73
CA GLN A 177 8.45 -5.65 41.45
C GLN A 177 9.55 -5.56 42.53
N ILE A 178 10.65 -4.86 42.24
CA ILE A 178 11.74 -4.63 43.21
C ILE A 178 11.26 -3.75 44.36
N ASP A 179 10.51 -2.69 44.08
CA ASP A 179 9.96 -1.78 45.09
C ASP A 179 9.00 -2.51 46.04
N ALA A 180 8.15 -3.38 45.50
CA ALA A 180 7.30 -4.25 46.31
C ALA A 180 8.12 -5.19 47.20
N LYS A 181 9.20 -5.79 46.68
CA LYS A 181 10.08 -6.69 47.44
C LYS A 181 10.87 -5.94 48.52
N LEU A 182 11.41 -4.76 48.21
CA LEU A 182 12.10 -3.88 49.16
C LEU A 182 11.17 -3.47 50.30
N TYR A 183 9.92 -3.12 49.98
CA TYR A 183 8.92 -2.79 50.98
C TYR A 183 8.66 -3.95 51.95
N GLN A 184 8.48 -5.17 51.44
CA GLN A 184 8.29 -6.37 52.27
C GLN A 184 9.52 -6.68 53.15
N LEU A 185 10.73 -6.58 52.58
CA LEU A 185 11.96 -6.81 53.33
C LEU A 185 12.19 -5.78 54.44
N ARG A 186 11.87 -4.49 54.19
CA ARG A 186 11.94 -3.43 55.20
C ARG A 186 10.93 -3.66 56.33
N ILE A 187 9.71 -4.09 56.03
CA ILE A 187 8.73 -4.50 57.06
C ILE A 187 9.28 -5.67 57.89
N ALA A 188 9.83 -6.70 57.25
CA ALA A 188 10.39 -7.85 57.93
C ALA A 188 11.59 -7.48 58.83
N TYR A 189 12.46 -6.59 58.34
CA TYR A 189 13.58 -6.04 59.10
C TYR A 189 13.11 -5.29 60.34
N ASN A 190 12.19 -4.33 60.18
CA ASN A 190 11.65 -3.54 61.30
C ASN A 190 10.91 -4.39 62.34
N LYS A 191 10.15 -5.40 61.89
CA LYS A 191 9.47 -6.35 62.79
C LYS A 191 10.45 -7.19 63.60
N ARG A 192 11.57 -7.62 63.01
CA ARG A 192 12.62 -8.34 63.73
C ARG A 192 13.39 -7.43 64.67
N GLN A 193 13.74 -6.22 64.25
CA GLN A 193 14.47 -5.26 65.08
C GLN A 193 13.67 -4.89 66.34
N SER A 194 12.35 -4.66 66.20
CA SER A 194 11.45 -4.39 67.34
C SER A 194 11.25 -5.58 68.28
N SER A 195 11.35 -6.82 67.78
CA SER A 195 11.32 -8.03 68.63
C SER A 195 12.57 -8.21 69.49
N VAL A 196 13.73 -7.73 69.02
CA VAL A 196 14.99 -7.72 69.79
C VAL A 196 14.94 -6.71 70.94
N GLY A 197 14.19 -5.60 70.78
CA GLY A 197 14.02 -4.57 71.82
C GLY A 197 12.95 -4.85 72.88
N ARG A 198 12.18 -5.95 72.78
CA ARG A 198 11.09 -6.30 73.73
C ARG A 198 11.43 -7.42 74.71
N GLU A 199 12.57 -8.08 74.57
CA GLU A 199 13.04 -9.00 75.61
C GLU A 199 13.70 -8.18 76.74
N VAL A 200 13.09 -8.24 77.93
CA VAL A 200 13.56 -7.88 79.28
C VAL A 200 12.61 -6.89 79.96
N SER A 201 11.66 -7.46 80.72
CA SER A 201 11.36 -7.11 82.11
C SER A 201 10.13 -7.90 82.57
N ARG A 202 10.34 -9.09 83.14
CA ARG A 202 9.35 -9.71 84.03
C ARG A 202 9.82 -9.47 85.47
N PRO A 203 9.00 -8.91 86.37
CA PRO A 203 9.38 -8.79 87.76
C PRO A 203 9.39 -10.20 88.40
N LEU A 204 10.50 -10.53 89.07
CA LEU A 204 10.60 -11.72 89.91
C LEU A 204 9.82 -11.46 91.20
N VAL A 205 8.71 -12.18 91.39
CA VAL A 205 8.04 -12.29 92.69
C VAL A 205 8.84 -13.29 93.52
N SER A 206 9.39 -12.84 94.66
CA SER A 206 10.14 -13.69 95.58
C SER A 206 9.21 -14.45 96.53
N SER A 207 9.27 -15.78 96.48
CA SER A 207 8.87 -16.60 97.61
C SER A 207 9.82 -17.79 97.75
N GLY A 208 10.58 -17.80 98.85
CA GLY A 208 10.98 -19.02 99.55
C GLY A 208 12.00 -19.93 98.87
N CYS A 209 13.20 -19.95 99.44
CA CYS A 209 14.01 -21.16 99.67
C CYS A 209 14.23 -22.11 98.47
N ALA A 210 15.29 -21.86 97.70
CA ALA A 210 16.24 -22.88 97.20
C ALA A 210 17.14 -22.23 96.14
N THR A 211 18.45 -22.23 96.38
CA THR A 211 19.44 -21.88 95.37
C THR A 211 19.49 -23.01 94.34
N SER A 212 18.73 -22.87 93.25
CA SER A 212 18.91 -23.63 92.02
C SER A 212 19.18 -22.64 90.90
N THR A 213 20.43 -22.59 90.45
CA THR A 213 20.85 -21.87 89.25
C THR A 213 20.23 -22.54 88.03
N VAL A 214 18.99 -22.17 87.70
CA VAL A 214 18.41 -22.49 86.40
C VAL A 214 19.06 -21.54 85.39
N THR A 215 19.93 -22.09 84.55
CA THR A 215 20.45 -21.39 83.38
C THR A 215 19.29 -21.19 82.40
N THR A 216 18.53 -20.10 82.53
CA THR A 216 17.75 -19.60 81.40
C THR A 216 18.75 -19.10 80.37
N ARG A 217 19.06 -19.94 79.38
CA ARG A 217 19.69 -19.51 78.12
C ARG A 217 18.77 -18.47 77.50
N ASN A 218 19.08 -17.21 77.78
CA ASN A 218 18.52 -16.06 77.09
C ASN A 218 18.67 -16.29 75.59
N LYS A 219 17.54 -16.27 74.88
CA LYS A 219 17.42 -16.39 73.40
C LYS A 219 17.99 -15.16 72.68
N ILE A 220 19.01 -14.50 73.23
CA ILE A 220 19.46 -13.18 72.75
C ILE A 220 20.30 -13.27 71.45
N ASN A 221 20.73 -14.44 70.99
CA ASN A 221 21.69 -14.53 69.86
C ASN A 221 21.15 -15.03 68.50
N ALA A 222 19.84 -15.30 68.34
CA ALA A 222 19.32 -15.83 67.07
C ALA A 222 18.94 -14.74 66.03
N SER A 223 18.92 -13.47 66.41
CA SER A 223 18.37 -12.36 65.61
C SER A 223 19.42 -11.55 64.85
N GLY A 224 20.65 -11.45 65.36
CA GLY A 224 21.75 -10.69 64.73
C GLY A 224 22.08 -11.14 63.30
N PRO A 225 22.37 -12.44 63.07
CA PRO A 225 22.68 -12.95 61.73
C PRO A 225 21.55 -12.75 60.71
N VAL A 226 20.30 -12.73 61.18
CA VAL A 226 19.13 -12.54 60.30
C VAL A 226 18.95 -11.07 59.93
N LEU A 227 19.19 -10.14 60.86
CA LEU A 227 19.15 -8.70 60.56
C LEU A 227 20.28 -8.31 59.59
N THR A 228 21.48 -8.84 59.77
CA THR A 228 22.59 -8.63 58.81
C THR A 228 22.25 -9.13 57.42
N ARG A 229 21.64 -10.34 57.31
CA ARG A 229 21.21 -10.89 56.02
C ARG A 229 20.14 -10.05 55.34
N LEU A 230 19.13 -9.59 56.09
CA LEU A 230 18.08 -8.71 55.55
C LEU A 230 18.62 -7.35 55.11
N SER A 231 19.55 -6.77 55.87
CA SER A 231 20.20 -5.50 55.51
C SER A 231 21.03 -5.63 54.22
N LEU A 232 21.78 -6.73 54.06
CA LEU A 232 22.51 -7.02 52.82
C LEU A 232 21.56 -7.24 51.63
N GLU A 233 20.45 -7.97 51.83
CA GLU A 233 19.47 -8.21 50.75
C GLU A 233 18.77 -6.92 50.32
N ILE A 234 18.44 -6.02 51.26
CA ILE A 234 17.92 -4.68 50.97
C ILE A 234 18.93 -3.87 50.17
N GLY A 235 20.20 -3.79 50.62
CA GLY A 235 21.24 -3.04 49.92
C GLY A 235 21.52 -3.55 48.51
N ASN A 236 21.51 -4.87 48.31
CA ASN A 236 21.68 -5.48 46.98
C ASN A 236 20.52 -5.12 46.04
N LEU A 237 19.28 -5.14 46.52
CA LEU A 237 18.10 -4.79 45.72
C LEU A 237 18.03 -3.29 45.42
N GLU A 238 18.45 -2.43 46.34
CA GLU A 238 18.57 -0.98 46.12
C GLU A 238 19.63 -0.67 45.05
N SER A 239 20.79 -1.32 45.13
CA SER A 239 21.83 -1.20 44.09
C SER A 239 21.33 -1.67 42.73
N TYR A 240 20.60 -2.78 42.68
CA TYR A 240 20.01 -3.29 41.44
C TYR A 240 18.95 -2.33 40.87
N ARG A 241 18.09 -1.75 41.72
CA ARG A 241 17.12 -0.73 41.33
C ARG A 241 17.79 0.50 40.71
N GLN A 242 18.89 0.99 41.29
CA GLN A 242 19.64 2.12 40.75
C GLN A 242 20.22 1.82 39.36
N LYS A 243 20.69 0.59 39.12
CA LYS A 243 21.15 0.17 37.79
C LYS A 243 20.02 0.17 36.75
N LEU A 244 18.82 -0.27 37.11
CA LEU A 244 17.67 -0.25 36.20
C LEU A 244 17.19 1.18 35.91
N LEU A 245 17.24 2.08 36.89
CA LEU A 245 16.96 3.51 36.67
C LEU A 245 17.94 4.13 35.68
N ALA A 246 19.24 3.89 35.86
CA ALA A 246 20.27 4.38 34.94
C ALA A 246 20.08 3.84 33.50
N GLN A 247 19.67 2.58 33.37
CA GLN A 247 19.33 1.99 32.06
C GLN A 247 18.09 2.63 31.42
N GLN A 248 17.07 2.95 32.23
CA GLN A 248 15.87 3.64 31.75
C GLN A 248 16.18 5.07 31.30
N GLU A 249 17.00 5.81 32.05
CA GLU A 249 17.45 7.16 31.68
C GLU A 249 18.28 7.14 30.41
N ALA A 250 19.22 6.19 30.28
CA ALA A 250 20.02 6.01 29.06
C ALA A 250 19.14 5.72 27.83
N LEU A 251 18.06 4.95 27.97
CA LEU A 251 17.11 4.72 26.88
C LEU A 251 16.28 5.95 26.55
N ARG A 252 16.03 6.86 27.50
CA ARG A 252 15.29 8.10 27.27
C ARG A 252 16.12 9.15 26.53
N THR A 253 17.43 9.21 26.79
CA THR A 253 18.35 10.20 26.22
C THR A 253 18.88 9.85 24.83
N GLN A 254 18.70 8.62 24.33
CA GLN A 254 19.14 8.19 22.99
C GLN A 254 18.44 8.90 21.79
N LEU A 255 17.60 9.92 22.02
CA LEU A 255 16.85 10.64 20.98
C LEU A 255 16.89 12.18 21.13
N GLU A 256 17.74 12.72 22.02
CA GLU A 256 18.15 14.14 22.00
C GLU A 256 19.43 14.31 21.17
#